data_AF-A0A356DWU8-F1
#
_entry.id   AF-A0A356DWU8-F1
#
_cell.length_a   1.000
_cell.length_b   1.000
_cell.length_c   1.000
_cell.angle_alpha   90.00
_cell.angle_beta   90.00
_cell.angle_gamma   90.00
#
_symmetry.space_group_name_H-M   'P 1'
#
loop_
_entity.id
_entity.type
_entity.pdbx_description
1 polymer ?
#
loop_
_entity_poly.entity_id
_entity_poly.type
_entity_poly.pdbx_seq_one_letter_code
_entity_poly.pdbx_strand_id
1 'polypeptide(L)'
;MSSTVFMFIPFLKQLVTDFDPGEIKRVESILNANKIPYRIKSDSLRGPIGRHYDSKAYQTIVMPLYIDAQRPTISYIVYVWKRDFERAMSLI
;
A
#
# COMPACT_ATOMS: atom_id res chain seq x y z
N MET A 1 -7.16 -8.73 16.69
CA MET A 1 -5.70 -8.91 16.65
C MET A 1 -5.35 -9.45 15.28
N SER A 2 -4.92 -8.58 14.35
CA SER A 2 -4.51 -9.00 13.01
C SER A 2 -3.13 -9.62 13.15
N SER A 3 -3.02 -10.93 12.89
CA SER A 3 -1.76 -11.65 12.97
C SER A 3 -0.83 -11.17 11.85
N THR A 4 -0.07 -10.12 12.14
CA THR A 4 1.19 -9.78 11.46
C THR A 4 2.23 -10.87 11.77
N VAL A 5 1.93 -12.11 11.37
CA VAL A 5 2.97 -13.11 11.12
C VAL A 5 3.94 -12.43 10.16
N PHE A 6 5.23 -12.39 10.48
CA PHE A 6 6.28 -11.74 9.68
C PHE A 6 6.22 -12.21 8.22
N MET A 7 5.41 -11.53 7.40
CA MET A 7 5.17 -11.85 6.00
C MET A 7 6.36 -11.32 5.21
N PHE A 8 7.36 -12.18 5.00
CA PHE A 8 8.58 -11.85 4.30
C PHE A 8 8.33 -11.86 2.78
N ILE A 9 8.57 -10.70 2.15
CA ILE A 9 8.16 -10.37 0.78
C ILE A 9 8.48 -11.43 -0.30
N PRO A 10 9.67 -12.08 -0.35
CA PRO A 10 9.95 -13.05 -1.41
C PRO A 10 9.07 -14.32 -1.38
N PHE A 11 8.40 -14.60 -0.26
CA PHE A 11 7.44 -15.70 -0.12
C PHE A 11 5.98 -15.27 -0.36
N LEU A 12 5.77 -13.99 -0.65
CA LEU A 12 4.47 -13.42 -0.96
C LEU A 12 4.28 -13.27 -2.46
N LYS A 13 3.02 -13.23 -2.88
CA LYS A 13 2.61 -12.91 -4.25
C LYS A 13 1.75 -11.65 -4.19
N GLN A 14 2.02 -10.73 -5.12
CA GLN A 14 1.20 -9.52 -5.27
C GLN A 14 -0.19 -9.92 -5.76
N LEU A 15 -1.21 -9.45 -5.06
CA LEU A 15 -2.61 -9.71 -5.34
C LEU A 15 -3.22 -8.59 -6.17
N VAL A 16 -3.15 -7.36 -5.67
CA VAL A 16 -3.69 -6.16 -6.34
C VAL A 16 -2.81 -4.96 -6.06
N THR A 17 -2.79 -4.03 -7.01
CA THR A 17 -2.19 -2.70 -6.85
C THR A 17 -3.20 -1.66 -7.29
N ASP A 18 -3.52 -0.71 -6.41
CA ASP A 18 -4.44 0.39 -6.72
C ASP A 18 -3.96 1.70 -6.10
N PHE A 19 -4.40 2.82 -6.65
CA PHE A 19 -4.21 4.15 -6.11
C PHE A 19 -5.41 4.59 -5.25
N ASP A 20 -6.57 3.95 -5.41
CA ASP A 20 -7.76 4.22 -4.60
C ASP A 20 -7.71 3.49 -3.24
N PRO A 21 -7.62 4.22 -2.11
CA PRO A 21 -7.67 3.59 -0.79
C PRO A 21 -9.01 2.90 -0.48
N GLY A 22 -10.10 3.28 -1.15
CA GLY A 22 -11.41 2.66 -1.02
C GLY A 22 -11.43 1.21 -1.51
N GLU A 23 -10.90 0.97 -2.70
CA GLU A 23 -10.79 -0.38 -3.26
C GLU A 23 -9.88 -1.29 -2.42
N ILE A 24 -8.78 -0.74 -1.92
CA ILE A 24 -7.87 -1.50 -1.04
C ILE A 24 -8.55 -1.88 0.27
N LYS A 25 -9.38 -0.99 0.82
CA LYS A 25 -10.17 -1.27 2.03
C LYS A 25 -11.25 -2.34 1.78
N ARG A 26 -11.85 -2.36 0.59
CA ARG A 26 -12.78 -3.43 0.16
C ARG A 26 -12.05 -4.78 0.12
N VAL A 27 -10.91 -4.83 -0.54
CA VAL A 27 -10.07 -6.04 -0.63
C VAL A 27 -9.60 -6.49 0.77
N GLU A 28 -9.14 -5.57 1.61
CA GLU A 28 -8.77 -5.84 2.99
C GLU A 28 -9.92 -6.47 3.78
N SER A 29 -11.14 -5.96 3.62
CA SER A 29 -12.32 -6.48 4.30
C SER A 29 -12.64 -7.91 3.86
N ILE A 30 -12.52 -8.21 2.56
CA ILE A 30 -12.71 -9.55 1.99
C ILE A 30 -11.66 -10.53 2.54
N LEU A 31 -10.38 -10.13 2.56
CA LEU A 31 -9.29 -10.97 3.05
C LEU A 31 -9.43 -11.26 4.56
N ASN A 32 -9.81 -10.26 5.34
CA ASN A 32 -10.09 -10.42 6.77
C ASN A 32 -11.28 -11.36 7.03
N ALA A 33 -12.39 -11.18 6.30
CA ALA A 33 -13.57 -12.04 6.43
C ALA A 33 -13.25 -13.52 6.12
N ASN A 34 -12.33 -13.76 5.17
CA ASN A 34 -11.90 -15.08 4.76
C ASN A 34 -10.71 -15.64 5.55
N LYS A 35 -10.22 -14.90 6.56
CA LYS A 35 -9.05 -15.24 7.38
C LYS A 35 -7.78 -15.50 6.55
N ILE A 36 -7.61 -14.77 5.45
CA ILE A 36 -6.44 -14.86 4.58
C ILE A 36 -5.39 -13.86 5.10
N PRO A 37 -4.19 -14.30 5.48
CA PRO A 37 -3.13 -13.38 5.90
C PRO A 37 -2.67 -12.53 4.70
N TYR A 38 -2.56 -11.22 4.92
CA TYR A 38 -2.16 -10.26 3.89
C TYR A 38 -1.20 -9.22 4.44
N ARG A 39 -0.43 -8.61 3.54
CA ARG A 39 0.46 -7.48 3.83
C ARG A 39 0.19 -6.37 2.84
N ILE A 40 -0.15 -5.19 3.35
CA ILE A 40 -0.29 -3.98 2.54
C ILE A 40 1.04 -3.22 2.57
N LYS A 41 1.50 -2.77 1.40
CA LYS A 41 2.66 -1.89 1.24
C LYS A 41 2.22 -0.66 0.46
N SER A 42 2.34 0.52 1.04
CA SER A 42 2.27 1.76 0.30
C SER A 42 3.57 1.95 -0.47
N ASP A 43 3.49 2.09 -1.78
CA ASP A 43 4.58 2.52 -2.62
C ASP A 43 4.32 3.94 -3.12
N SER A 44 5.36 4.74 -3.25
CA SER A 44 5.26 6.08 -3.79
C SER A 44 6.31 6.27 -4.86
N LEU A 45 5.90 6.77 -6.03
CA LEU A 45 6.79 7.03 -7.16
C LEU A 45 8.01 7.88 -6.77
N ARG A 46 7.84 8.78 -5.79
CA ARG A 46 8.94 9.43 -5.08
C ARG A 46 9.43 8.48 -4.00
N GLY A 47 10.47 7.70 -4.31
CA GLY A 47 11.13 6.81 -3.35
C GLY A 47 11.69 7.54 -2.11
N PRO A 48 12.45 6.85 -1.25
CA PRO A 48 12.94 7.41 0.02
C PRO A 48 13.71 8.73 -0.13
N ILE A 49 14.49 8.84 -1.20
CA ILE A 49 15.28 10.03 -1.53
C ILE A 49 14.37 11.21 -1.92
N GLY A 50 13.36 10.97 -2.77
CA GLY A 50 12.40 11.99 -3.18
C GLY A 50 11.59 12.53 -1.99
N ARG A 51 11.16 11.65 -1.07
CA ARG A 51 10.50 12.08 0.18
C ARG A 51 11.40 12.90 1.10
N HIS A 52 12.71 12.62 1.12
CA HIS A 52 13.66 13.39 1.92
C HIS A 52 13.82 14.82 1.39
N TYR A 53 13.94 14.97 0.06
CA TYR A 53 13.97 16.28 -0.59
C TYR A 53 12.67 17.06 -0.37
N ASP A 54 11.51 16.41 -0.55
CA ASP A 54 10.21 17.03 -0.28
C ASP A 54 10.13 17.49 1.19
N SER A 55 10.53 16.65 2.15
CA SER A 55 10.53 16.99 3.58
C SER A 55 11.45 18.18 3.91
N LYS A 56 12.65 18.24 3.31
CA LYS A 56 13.55 19.38 3.50
C LYS A 56 13.03 20.65 2.85
N ALA A 57 12.39 20.56 1.68
CA ALA A 57 11.73 21.69 1.05
C ALA A 57 10.51 22.16 1.87
N TYR A 58 9.74 21.25 2.48
CA TYR A 58 8.67 21.60 3.42
C TYR A 58 9.18 22.35 4.65
N GLN A 59 10.35 21.98 5.18
CA GLN A 59 10.94 22.65 6.34
C GLN A 59 11.36 24.09 6.05
N THR A 60 11.69 24.40 4.80
CA THR A 60 12.23 25.71 4.40
C THR A 60 11.22 26.63 3.72
N ILE A 61 10.04 26.13 3.34
CA ILE A 61 9.09 26.89 2.52
C ILE A 61 7.80 27.17 3.32
N VAL A 62 7.43 28.45 3.36
CA VAL A 62 6.09 28.92 3.73
C VAL A 62 5.05 28.15 2.89
N MET A 63 3.97 27.74 3.51
CA MET A 63 3.04 26.68 3.07
C MET A 63 2.24 26.84 1.73
N PRO A 64 2.26 27.95 0.95
CA PRO A 64 1.44 28.06 -0.27
C PRO A 64 1.79 27.09 -1.40
N LEU A 65 3.00 26.52 -1.42
CA LEU A 65 3.47 25.69 -2.54
C LEU A 65 2.68 24.38 -2.74
N TYR A 66 1.92 23.94 -1.75
CA TYR A 66 1.13 22.70 -1.81
C TYR A 66 -0.38 22.92 -1.90
N ILE A 67 -0.86 24.17 -1.95
CA ILE A 67 -2.29 24.46 -2.09
C ILE A 67 -2.82 23.98 -3.46
N ASP A 68 -1.97 24.00 -4.50
CA ASP A 68 -2.26 23.51 -5.86
C ASP A 68 -1.25 22.48 -6.40
N ALA A 69 -0.32 21.99 -5.57
CA ALA A 69 0.63 20.98 -6.03
C ALA A 69 -0.05 19.62 -6.22
N GLN A 70 0.34 18.92 -7.30
CA GLN A 70 -0.02 17.51 -7.51
C GLN A 70 0.25 16.70 -6.24
N ARG A 71 -0.81 16.16 -5.65
CA ARG A 71 -0.69 15.25 -4.51
C ARG A 71 0.18 14.07 -4.96
N PRO A 72 1.17 13.65 -4.15
CA PRO A 72 2.01 12.53 -4.51
C PRO A 72 1.12 11.30 -4.70
N THR A 73 1.17 10.70 -5.89
CA THR A 73 0.44 9.47 -6.19
C THR A 73 1.01 8.34 -5.34
N ILE A 74 0.22 7.88 -4.37
CA ILE A 74 0.52 6.72 -3.53
C ILE A 74 -0.19 5.52 -4.15
N SER A 75 0.57 4.50 -4.52
CA SER A 75 0.01 3.19 -4.84
C SER A 75 0.02 2.30 -3.60
N TYR A 76 -0.98 1.46 -3.48
CA TYR A 76 -1.11 0.47 -2.43
C TYR A 76 -1.01 -0.90 -3.06
N ILE A 77 -0.08 -1.70 -2.58
CA ILE A 77 0.16 -3.05 -3.07
C ILE A 77 -0.25 -4.02 -1.97
N VAL A 78 -1.18 -4.92 -2.27
CA VAL A 78 -1.60 -5.99 -1.38
C VAL A 78 -0.86 -7.26 -1.74
N TYR A 79 -0.22 -7.87 -0.76
CA TYR A 79 0.49 -9.14 -0.89
C TYR A 79 -0.19 -10.22 -0.05
N VAL A 80 -0.26 -11.43 -0.58
CA VAL A 80 -0.74 -12.64 0.13
C VAL A 80 0.29 -13.75 0.04
N TRP A 81 0.16 -14.80 0.85
CA TRP A 81 1.01 -15.98 0.70
C TRP A 81 0.78 -16.64 -0.66
N LYS A 82 1.85 -17.15 -1.29
CA LYS A 82 1.75 -17.88 -2.57
C LYS A 82 0.71 -19.01 -2.54
N ARG A 83 0.58 -19.71 -1.40
CA ARG A 83 -0.39 -20.79 -1.19
C ARG A 83 -1.85 -20.33 -1.18
N ASP A 84 -2.10 -19.10 -0.74
CA ASP A 84 -3.45 -18.54 -0.61
C ASP A 84 -3.81 -17.66 -1.81
N PHE A 85 -2.89 -17.48 -2.76
CA PHE A 85 -3.07 -16.56 -3.88
C PHE A 85 -4.27 -16.92 -4.77
N GLU A 86 -4.40 -18.17 -5.19
CA GLU A 86 -5.52 -18.59 -6.05
C GLU A 86 -6.86 -18.43 -5.33
N ARG A 87 -6.88 -18.73 -4.03
CA ARG A 87 -8.07 -18.53 -3.19
C ARG A 87 -8.40 -17.04 -3.01
N ALA A 88 -7.39 -16.19 -2.86
CA ALA A 88 -7.60 -14.76 -2.74
C ALA A 88 -8.06 -14.14 -4.06
N MET A 89 -7.51 -14.59 -5.20
CA MET A 89 -7.91 -14.15 -6.54
C MET A 89 -9.35 -14.49 -6.88
N SER A 90 -9.90 -15.61 -6.40
CA SER A 90 -11.29 -15.97 -6.67
C SER A 90 -12.33 -15.17 -5.87
N LEU A 91 -11.89 -14.37 -4.89
CA LEU A 91 -12.75 -13.63 -3.97
C LEU A 91 -12.86 -12.14 -4.31
N ILE A 92 -12.06 -11.63 -5.23
CA ILE A 92 -11.89 -10.20 -5.54
C ILE A 92 -12.36 -9.92 -6.95
#